data_AF-A0A2T7BLN6-F1
#
_entry.id   AF-A0A2T7BLN6-F1
#
_cell.length_a   1.000
_cell.length_b   1.000
_cell.length_c   1.000
_cell.angle_alpha   90.00
_cell.angle_beta   90.00
_cell.angle_gamma   90.00
#
_symmetry.space_group_name_H-M   'P 1'
#
loop_
_entity.id
_entity.type
_entity.pdbx_description
1 polymer ?
#
loop_
_entity_poly.entity_id
_entity_poly.type
_entity_poly.pdbx_seq_one_letter_code
_entity_poly.pdbx_strand_id
1 'polypeptide(L)'
;MEQLIEKIKLADDLYSVDLRRGGLALAADQEKLLSFQKMESLVTKAGVATHRRILYDMEAKDTYLVEPSRIILPATVKLLEFPHEQFIASTGRPLPQLIALDLVDFMAEGVYGAREIPRQKIFGNEFFVDTMKMELRQVNNQKNTISFEDLSMNQHKIFFDYNLQYKNVPKPADAFSPHNTTAWLPLLRDMDPVVWNRIQKSQVEIDQMLNSTVPLHAHKPRHMDASSPRQHRPGGSH
;
A
#
# COMPACT_ATOMS: atom_id res chain seq x y z
N MET A 1 1.55 -15.18 33.76
CA MET A 1 2.06 -14.82 32.42
C MET A 1 1.73 -13.37 32.21
N GLU A 2 2.73 -12.49 32.19
CA GLU A 2 2.53 -11.11 31.74
C GLU A 2 2.18 -11.15 30.26
N GLN A 3 1.04 -10.55 29.90
CA GLN A 3 0.67 -10.38 28.51
C GLN A 3 1.67 -9.39 27.90
N LEU A 4 2.44 -9.78 26.88
CA LEU A 4 3.27 -8.81 26.15
C LEU A 4 2.35 -7.70 25.64
N ILE A 5 2.51 -6.50 26.21
CA ILE A 5 1.81 -5.33 25.75
C ILE A 5 2.60 -4.82 24.56
N GLU A 6 2.07 -5.12 23.38
CA GLU A 6 2.65 -4.67 22.12
C GLU A 6 2.48 -3.16 21.98
N LYS A 7 3.57 -2.50 21.61
CA LYS A 7 3.66 -1.05 21.55
C LYS A 7 3.77 -0.55 20.12
N ILE A 8 3.09 0.56 19.85
CA ILE A 8 3.16 1.30 18.59
C ILE A 8 3.64 2.71 18.89
N LYS A 9 4.62 3.20 18.14
CA LYS A 9 5.05 4.59 18.17
C LYS A 9 4.30 5.39 17.09
N LEU A 10 3.47 6.35 17.49
CA LEU A 10 2.80 7.28 16.58
C LEU A 10 3.51 8.64 16.68
N ALA A 11 4.21 9.06 15.63
CA ALA A 11 5.12 10.19 15.68
C ALA A 11 6.13 10.02 16.84
N ASP A 12 6.04 10.82 17.91
CA ASP A 12 6.91 10.73 19.09
C ASP A 12 6.23 10.08 20.31
N ASP A 13 4.97 9.67 20.17
CA ASP A 13 4.16 9.14 21.27
C ASP A 13 4.12 7.62 21.25
N LEU A 14 4.16 7.00 22.42
CA LEU A 14 4.11 5.54 22.57
C LEU A 14 2.71 5.12 22.98
N TYR A 15 2.13 4.19 22.25
CA TYR A 15 0.81 3.64 22.49
C TYR A 15 0.89 2.14 22.73
N SER A 16 0.00 1.63 23.57
CA SER A 16 -0.24 0.21 23.77
C SER A 16 -1.46 -0.23 22.96
N VAL A 17 -1.39 -1.39 22.31
CA VAL A 17 -2.56 -1.98 21.66
C VAL A 17 -3.53 -2.51 22.72
N ASP A 18 -4.72 -1.91 22.80
CA ASP A 18 -5.79 -2.33 23.70
C ASP A 18 -6.94 -2.95 22.90
N LEU A 19 -6.87 -4.26 22.68
CA LEU A 19 -7.92 -5.01 21.98
C LEU A 19 -9.24 -5.07 22.76
N ARG A 20 -9.23 -4.91 24.09
CA ARG A 20 -10.46 -4.95 24.89
C ARG A 20 -11.27 -3.68 24.69
N ARG A 21 -10.60 -2.53 24.63
CA ARG A 21 -11.22 -1.23 24.34
C ARG A 21 -11.30 -0.93 22.83
N GLY A 22 -10.67 -1.75 22.00
CA GLY A 22 -10.69 -1.62 20.54
C GLY A 22 -9.94 -0.39 20.05
N GLY A 23 -8.74 -0.14 20.56
CA GLY A 23 -7.93 1.02 20.16
C GLY A 23 -6.49 1.01 20.63
N LEU A 24 -5.86 2.18 20.53
CA LEU A 24 -4.51 2.44 21.00
C LEU A 24 -4.57 3.34 22.25
N ALA A 25 -4.11 2.84 23.38
CA ALA A 25 -4.07 3.58 24.64
C ALA A 25 -2.71 4.28 24.80
N LEU A 26 -2.71 5.60 25.05
CA LEU A 26 -1.46 6.35 25.18
C LEU A 26 -0.69 5.90 26.43
N ALA A 27 0.59 5.57 26.30
CA ALA A 27 1.40 5.06 27.40
C ALA A 27 1.45 6.05 28.59
N ALA A 28 1.51 7.36 28.30
CA ALA A 28 1.54 8.43 29.30
C ALA A 28 0.16 8.72 29.94
N ASP A 29 -0.94 8.34 29.29
CA ASP A 29 -2.32 8.57 29.75
C ASP A 29 -3.23 7.47 29.20
N GLN A 30 -3.47 6.44 30.00
CA GLN A 30 -4.25 5.27 29.58
C GLN A 30 -5.73 5.60 29.34
N GLU A 31 -6.26 6.71 29.86
CA GLU A 31 -7.64 7.12 29.57
C GLU A 31 -7.76 7.60 28.11
N LYS A 32 -6.66 8.13 27.55
CA LYS A 32 -6.59 8.59 26.18
C LYS A 32 -6.47 7.42 25.20
N LEU A 33 -7.56 7.19 24.47
CA LEU A 33 -7.72 6.07 23.56
C LEU A 33 -8.02 6.55 22.13
N LEU A 34 -7.18 6.13 21.17
CA LEU A 34 -7.48 6.24 19.75
C LEU A 34 -8.25 5.00 19.30
N SER A 35 -9.55 5.14 19.05
CA SER A 35 -10.40 4.00 18.66
C SER A 35 -10.11 3.52 17.24
N PHE A 36 -9.98 2.21 17.04
CA PHE A 36 -9.86 1.59 15.72
C PHE A 36 -11.07 1.85 14.82
N GLN A 37 -12.23 2.17 15.38
CA GLN A 37 -13.44 2.52 14.61
C GLN A 37 -13.32 3.87 13.90
N LYS A 38 -12.47 4.77 14.41
CA LYS A 38 -12.17 6.07 13.79
C LYS A 38 -11.04 5.99 12.77
N MET A 39 -10.49 4.80 12.53
CA MET A 39 -9.35 4.58 11.65
C MET A 39 -9.79 3.87 10.38
N GLU A 40 -9.18 4.24 9.27
CA GLU A 40 -9.34 3.53 8.01
C GLU A 40 -8.61 2.18 8.10
N SER A 41 -9.24 1.10 7.62
CA SER A 41 -8.62 -0.21 7.47
C SER A 41 -8.29 -0.45 6.01
N LEU A 42 -7.03 -0.78 5.72
CA LEU A 42 -6.62 -1.17 4.37
C LEU A 42 -6.79 -2.66 4.18
N VAL A 43 -7.64 -3.03 3.23
CA VAL A 43 -8.01 -4.41 2.97
C VAL A 43 -7.48 -4.82 1.60
N THR A 44 -6.82 -5.97 1.52
CA THR A 44 -6.38 -6.55 0.24
C THR A 44 -7.58 -6.97 -0.62
N LYS A 45 -7.34 -7.28 -1.90
CA LYS A 45 -8.37 -7.89 -2.76
C LYS A 45 -8.95 -9.19 -2.20
N ALA A 46 -8.20 -9.90 -1.34
CA ALA A 46 -8.64 -11.11 -0.67
C ALA A 46 -9.45 -10.85 0.62
N GLY A 47 -9.76 -9.60 0.96
CA GLY A 47 -10.53 -9.27 2.15
C GLY A 47 -9.72 -9.25 3.45
N VAL A 48 -8.38 -9.29 3.37
CA VAL A 48 -7.51 -9.29 4.56
C VAL A 48 -7.11 -7.85 4.90
N ALA A 49 -7.44 -7.40 6.12
CA ALA A 49 -6.97 -6.12 6.63
C ALA A 49 -5.47 -6.20 6.93
N THR A 50 -4.69 -5.28 6.37
CA THR A 50 -3.20 -5.26 6.45
C THR A 50 -2.69 -4.14 7.33
N HIS A 51 -3.30 -2.97 7.21
CA HIS A 51 -2.86 -1.74 7.88
C HIS A 51 -4.06 -0.95 8.41
N ARG A 52 -3.78 -0.11 9.40
CA ARG A 52 -4.64 0.96 9.88
C ARG A 52 -4.08 2.29 9.45
N ARG A 53 -4.98 3.25 9.20
CA ARG A 53 -4.63 4.64 8.94
C ARG A 53 -5.43 5.59 9.81
N ILE A 54 -4.75 6.61 10.30
CA ILE A 54 -5.33 7.64 11.14
C ILE A 54 -4.78 8.99 10.73
N LEU A 55 -5.66 9.97 10.63
CA LEU A 55 -5.24 11.36 10.60
C LEU A 55 -5.03 11.79 12.06
N TYR A 56 -3.77 11.92 12.47
CA TYR A 56 -3.37 12.09 13.86
C TYR A 56 -2.95 13.53 14.12
N ASP A 57 -3.53 14.15 15.15
CA ASP A 57 -3.12 15.45 15.66
C ASP A 57 -2.04 15.26 16.74
N MET A 58 -0.81 15.65 16.44
CA MET A 58 0.33 15.49 17.34
C MET A 58 0.29 16.41 18.57
N GLU A 59 -0.53 17.47 18.60
CA GLU A 59 -0.70 18.31 19.79
C GLU A 59 -1.84 17.77 20.65
N ALA A 60 -2.99 17.54 20.03
CA ALA A 60 -4.16 17.02 20.73
C ALA A 60 -4.01 15.54 21.11
N LYS A 61 -3.04 14.81 20.52
CA LYS A 61 -2.82 13.35 20.64
C LYS A 61 -4.09 12.54 20.38
N ASP A 62 -4.92 13.00 19.45
CA ASP A 62 -6.23 12.42 19.10
C ASP A 62 -6.36 12.28 17.56
N THR A 63 -7.43 11.61 17.12
CA THR A 63 -7.84 11.61 15.71
C THR A 63 -8.26 13.01 15.31
N TYR A 64 -7.65 13.54 14.26
CA TYR A 64 -8.04 14.79 13.64
C TYR A 64 -9.24 14.58 12.70
N LEU A 65 -10.28 15.40 12.88
CA LEU A 65 -11.42 15.44 11.97
C LEU A 65 -11.23 16.55 10.95
N VAL A 66 -11.20 16.19 9.67
CA VAL A 66 -11.04 17.14 8.58
C VAL A 66 -12.27 18.04 8.49
N GLU A 67 -12.07 19.33 8.71
CA GLU A 67 -13.08 20.35 8.41
C GLU A 67 -13.15 20.60 6.89
N PRO A 68 -14.32 20.50 6.25
CA PRO A 68 -14.44 20.69 4.79
C PRO A 68 -13.96 22.06 4.27
N SER A 69 -13.99 23.08 5.13
CA SER A 69 -13.56 24.45 4.81
C SER A 69 -12.04 24.63 4.81
N ARG A 70 -11.27 23.75 5.46
CA ARG A 70 -9.81 23.87 5.51
C ARG A 70 -9.19 23.32 4.25
N ILE A 71 -8.34 24.10 3.60
CA ILE A 71 -7.62 23.66 2.39
C ILE A 71 -6.26 23.02 2.73
N ILE A 72 -5.69 23.41 3.87
CA ILE A 72 -4.36 23.01 4.34
C ILE A 72 -4.52 22.47 5.76
N LEU A 73 -3.90 21.33 6.04
CA LEU A 73 -3.87 20.79 7.39
C LEU A 73 -2.88 21.55 8.27
N PRO A 74 -3.14 21.65 9.59
CA PRO A 74 -2.12 22.08 10.54
C PRO A 74 -0.85 21.24 10.36
N ALA A 75 0.32 21.85 10.56
CA ALA A 75 1.61 21.15 10.46
C ALA A 75 1.72 20.00 11.48
N THR A 76 0.96 20.07 12.56
CA THR A 76 0.85 19.09 13.64
C THR A 76 0.01 17.88 13.26
N VAL A 77 -0.73 17.92 12.15
CA VAL A 77 -1.61 16.83 11.72
C VAL A 77 -0.92 16.01 10.65
N LYS A 78 -0.81 14.69 10.90
CA LYS A 78 -0.13 13.72 10.04
C LYS A 78 -1.07 12.58 9.67
N LEU A 79 -1.03 12.10 8.43
CA LEU A 79 -1.67 10.84 8.08
C LEU A 79 -0.68 9.72 8.38
N LEU A 80 -0.98 8.94 9.42
CA LEU A 80 -0.13 7.87 9.89
C LEU A 80 -0.69 6.51 9.48
N GLU A 81 0.18 5.60 9.10
CA GLU A 81 -0.10 4.23 8.70
C GLU A 81 0.68 3.26 9.59
N PHE A 82 0.04 2.20 10.07
CA PHE A 82 0.70 1.17 10.88
C PHE A 82 0.03 -0.20 10.65
N PRO A 83 0.69 -1.31 11.01
CA PRO A 83 0.12 -2.64 10.83
C PRO A 83 -1.22 -2.83 11.51
N HIS A 84 -2.07 -3.68 10.93
CA HIS A 84 -3.34 -4.03 11.56
C HIS A 84 -3.13 -4.72 12.91
N GLU A 85 -3.97 -4.41 13.88
CA GLU A 85 -3.82 -4.83 15.28
C GLU A 85 -3.79 -6.35 15.46
N GLN A 86 -4.41 -7.10 14.54
CA GLN A 86 -4.39 -8.57 14.53
C GLN A 86 -2.98 -9.13 14.30
N PHE A 87 -2.14 -8.45 13.53
CA PHE A 87 -0.75 -8.89 13.33
C PHE A 87 0.11 -8.54 14.53
N ILE A 88 -0.11 -7.34 15.08
CA ILE A 88 0.61 -6.86 16.25
C ILE A 88 0.34 -7.79 17.43
N ALA A 89 -0.92 -8.13 17.69
CA ALA A 89 -1.30 -9.04 18.77
C ALA A 89 -0.92 -10.52 18.55
N SER A 90 -0.39 -10.87 17.38
CA SER A 90 -0.03 -12.25 17.04
C SER A 90 1.44 -12.60 17.29
N THR A 91 2.20 -11.73 17.95
CA THR A 91 3.60 -11.99 18.33
C THR A 91 3.71 -13.36 19.04
N GLY A 92 4.48 -14.26 18.42
CA GLY A 92 4.62 -15.66 18.83
C GLY A 92 3.94 -16.70 17.93
N ARG A 93 3.16 -16.28 16.91
CA ARG A 93 2.67 -17.17 15.84
C ARG A 93 3.42 -16.88 14.53
N PRO A 94 3.75 -17.91 13.73
CA PRO A 94 4.30 -17.68 12.41
C PRO A 94 3.25 -16.95 11.56
N LEU A 95 3.56 -15.71 11.20
CA LEU A 95 2.79 -14.98 10.20
C LEU A 95 3.02 -15.62 8.82
N PRO A 96 2.02 -15.60 7.92
CA PRO A 96 2.25 -15.89 6.51
C PRO A 96 3.44 -15.06 6.00
N GLN A 97 4.37 -15.69 5.28
CA GLN A 97 5.64 -15.05 4.85
C GLN A 97 5.42 -13.70 4.14
N LEU A 98 4.37 -13.61 3.31
CA LEU A 98 3.95 -12.38 2.61
C LEU A 98 3.64 -11.22 3.56
N ILE A 99 3.12 -11.50 4.76
CA ILE A 99 2.79 -10.48 5.77
C ILE A 99 4.02 -10.13 6.60
N ALA A 100 4.91 -11.10 6.84
CA ALA A 100 6.13 -10.87 7.61
C ALA A 100 7.06 -9.83 6.96
N LEU A 101 7.16 -9.83 5.62
CA LEU A 101 8.00 -8.89 4.87
C LEU A 101 7.53 -7.44 5.00
N ASP A 102 6.22 -7.21 5.06
CA ASP A 102 5.63 -5.87 5.20
C ASP A 102 5.85 -5.29 6.61
N LEU A 103 5.99 -6.13 7.63
CA LEU A 103 6.05 -5.71 9.04
C LEU A 103 7.47 -5.37 9.52
N VAL A 104 8.52 -5.90 8.88
CA VAL A 104 9.91 -5.67 9.30
C VAL A 104 10.26 -4.19 9.25
N ASP A 105 9.77 -3.47 8.23
CA ASP A 105 10.02 -2.03 8.09
C ASP A 105 9.34 -1.19 9.19
N PHE A 106 8.36 -1.75 9.90
CA PHE A 106 7.70 -1.07 11.01
C PHE A 106 8.35 -1.38 12.36
N MET A 107 9.12 -2.46 12.50
CA MET A 107 9.66 -2.86 13.81
C MET A 107 11.10 -2.36 14.01
N ALA A 108 11.29 -1.53 15.03
CA ALA A 108 12.60 -1.22 15.59
C ALA A 108 12.57 -1.48 17.09
N GLU A 109 13.52 -2.28 17.60
CA GLU A 109 13.68 -2.55 19.04
C GLU A 109 12.40 -3.09 19.73
N GLY A 110 11.58 -3.86 19.00
CA GLY A 110 10.33 -4.42 19.53
C GLY A 110 9.17 -3.42 19.61
N VAL A 111 9.27 -2.28 18.92
CA VAL A 111 8.18 -1.29 18.81
C VAL A 111 7.82 -1.11 17.34
N TYR A 112 6.53 -1.14 17.03
CA TYR A 112 6.03 -0.82 15.69
C TYR A 112 5.97 0.71 15.50
N GLY A 113 6.76 1.30 14.61
CA GLY A 113 6.70 2.73 14.29
C GLY A 113 5.72 3.02 13.17
N ALA A 114 4.72 3.85 13.40
CA ALA A 114 3.82 4.30 12.34
C ALA A 114 4.56 5.16 11.31
N ARG A 115 4.21 4.95 10.04
CA ARG A 115 4.75 5.64 8.89
C ARG A 115 3.91 6.87 8.57
N GLU A 116 4.54 8.02 8.37
CA GLU A 116 3.86 9.19 7.80
C GLU A 116 3.66 8.98 6.30
N ILE A 117 2.42 9.13 5.83
CA ILE A 117 2.12 9.14 4.40
C ILE A 117 2.56 10.48 3.80
N PRO A 118 3.41 10.47 2.76
CA PRO A 118 3.92 11.69 2.14
C PRO A 118 2.81 12.59 1.60
N ARG A 119 3.08 13.90 1.55
CA ARG A 119 2.20 14.91 0.95
C ARG A 119 2.86 15.58 -0.23
N GLN A 120 2.06 15.88 -1.24
CA GLN A 120 2.48 16.60 -2.43
C GLN A 120 1.54 17.77 -2.70
N LYS A 121 2.13 18.92 -3.06
CA LYS A 121 1.38 20.11 -3.47
C LYS A 121 1.17 20.11 -4.97
N ILE A 122 -0.07 20.33 -5.40
CA ILE A 122 -0.48 20.44 -6.81
C ILE A 122 -1.34 21.68 -6.94
N PHE A 123 -0.80 22.71 -7.60
CA PHE A 123 -1.47 24.02 -7.77
C PHE A 123 -2.10 24.55 -6.46
N GLY A 124 -1.32 24.52 -5.36
CA GLY A 124 -1.74 25.03 -4.04
C GLY A 124 -2.64 24.10 -3.21
N ASN A 125 -3.04 22.93 -3.74
CA ASN A 125 -3.80 21.94 -3.01
C ASN A 125 -2.88 20.82 -2.52
N GLU A 126 -3.11 20.32 -1.31
CA GLU A 126 -2.36 19.20 -0.75
C GLU A 126 -3.04 17.86 -1.04
N PHE A 127 -2.25 16.89 -1.47
CA PHE A 127 -2.65 15.51 -1.68
C PHE A 127 -1.75 14.59 -0.87
N PHE A 128 -2.33 13.57 -0.25
CA PHE A 128 -1.58 12.42 0.24
C PHE A 128 -1.18 11.54 -0.95
N VAL A 129 0.07 11.08 -0.96
CA VAL A 129 0.58 10.12 -1.93
C VAL A 129 0.29 8.73 -1.39
N ASP A 130 -0.88 8.19 -1.73
CA ASP A 130 -1.38 6.90 -1.22
C ASP A 130 -0.91 5.76 -2.13
N THR A 131 0.38 5.43 -2.01
CA THR A 131 1.04 4.42 -2.86
C THR A 131 0.44 3.01 -2.68
N MET A 132 -0.05 2.67 -1.49
CA MET A 132 -0.69 1.36 -1.26
C MET A 132 -2.02 1.22 -2.02
N LYS A 133 -2.75 2.32 -2.23
CA LYS A 133 -3.96 2.35 -3.04
C LYS A 133 -3.73 2.83 -4.47
N MET A 134 -2.49 3.16 -4.83
CA MET A 134 -2.12 3.69 -6.14
C MET A 134 -2.93 4.95 -6.51
N GLU A 135 -3.08 5.90 -5.58
CA GLU A 135 -3.83 7.14 -5.81
C GLU A 135 -3.19 8.37 -5.13
N LEU A 136 -3.47 9.57 -5.66
CA LEU A 136 -3.34 10.82 -4.91
C LEU A 136 -4.68 11.13 -4.26
N ARG A 137 -4.72 11.33 -2.95
CA ARG A 137 -5.95 11.65 -2.21
C ARG A 137 -5.92 13.08 -1.70
N GLN A 138 -6.88 13.91 -2.11
CA GLN A 138 -6.91 15.29 -1.64
C GLN A 138 -7.12 15.34 -0.13
N VAL A 139 -6.28 16.11 0.55
CA VAL A 139 -6.21 16.15 2.01
C VAL A 139 -7.54 16.55 2.65
N ASN A 140 -8.19 17.59 2.12
CA ASN A 140 -9.43 18.13 2.66
C ASN A 140 -10.72 17.59 2.02
N ASN A 141 -10.57 16.76 1.00
CA ASN A 141 -11.68 16.08 0.35
C ASN A 141 -11.23 14.67 -0.03
N GLN A 142 -11.30 13.76 0.92
CA GLN A 142 -10.80 12.39 0.75
C GLN A 142 -11.51 11.60 -0.35
N LYS A 143 -12.67 12.08 -0.83
CA LYS A 143 -13.38 11.51 -1.99
C LYS A 143 -12.81 11.98 -3.33
N ASN A 144 -12.07 13.09 -3.33
CA ASN A 144 -11.37 13.58 -4.51
C ASN A 144 -10.02 12.88 -4.61
N THR A 145 -9.98 11.82 -5.42
CA THR A 145 -8.79 11.02 -5.68
C THR A 145 -8.40 11.09 -7.16
N ILE A 146 -7.11 11.00 -7.44
CA ILE A 146 -6.55 10.86 -8.78
C ILE A 146 -5.86 9.49 -8.82
N SER A 147 -6.32 8.59 -9.70
CA SER A 147 -5.69 7.26 -9.84
C SER A 147 -4.31 7.39 -10.44
N PHE A 148 -3.36 6.57 -10.00
CA PHE A 148 -2.05 6.48 -10.65
C PHE A 148 -2.14 5.91 -12.07
N GLU A 149 -3.23 5.22 -12.41
CA GLU A 149 -3.52 4.74 -13.77
C GLU A 149 -3.82 5.89 -14.74
N ASP A 150 -4.29 7.03 -14.24
CA ASP A 150 -4.53 8.24 -15.04
C ASP A 150 -3.26 9.05 -15.27
N LEU A 151 -2.13 8.61 -14.72
CA LEU A 151 -0.87 9.34 -14.77
C LEU A 151 0.02 8.80 -15.88
N SER A 152 0.61 9.72 -16.63
CA SER A 152 1.70 9.40 -17.55
C SER A 152 3.05 9.59 -16.86
N MET A 153 4.08 8.89 -17.32
CA MET A 153 5.44 9.09 -16.85
C MET A 153 6.42 9.22 -18.00
N ASN A 154 7.47 10.01 -17.78
CA ASN A 154 8.70 9.94 -18.55
C ASN A 154 9.85 9.46 -17.65
N GLN A 155 11.08 9.53 -18.14
CA GLN A 155 12.27 9.05 -17.40
C GLN A 155 12.51 9.75 -16.05
N HIS A 156 11.92 10.93 -15.84
CA HIS A 156 12.25 11.81 -14.71
C HIS A 156 11.05 12.23 -13.86
N LYS A 157 9.84 12.25 -14.44
CA LYS A 157 8.66 12.82 -13.81
C LYS A 157 7.40 12.08 -14.19
N ILE A 158 6.41 12.20 -13.31
CA ILE A 158 5.02 11.87 -13.54
C ILE A 158 4.31 13.14 -14.02
N PHE A 159 3.41 13.03 -14.99
CA PHE A 159 2.61 14.14 -15.47
C PHE A 159 1.22 13.68 -15.89
N PHE A 160 0.26 14.61 -15.83
CA PHE A 160 -1.12 14.35 -16.17
C PHE A 160 -1.87 15.66 -16.43
N ASP A 161 -2.98 15.57 -17.18
CA ASP A 161 -3.89 16.70 -17.33
C ASP A 161 -4.63 16.93 -16.03
N TYR A 162 -4.71 18.17 -15.60
CA TYR A 162 -5.28 18.60 -14.34
C TYR A 162 -6.18 19.80 -14.56
N ASN A 163 -7.39 19.73 -14.04
CA ASN A 163 -8.32 20.84 -14.09
C ASN A 163 -8.35 21.60 -12.77
N LEU A 164 -8.10 22.90 -12.84
CA LEU A 164 -7.98 23.78 -11.69
C LEU A 164 -9.30 23.99 -10.93
N GLN A 165 -10.45 23.78 -11.58
CA GLN A 165 -11.77 24.04 -11.00
C GLN A 165 -12.21 22.94 -10.03
N TYR A 166 -12.18 21.67 -10.47
CA TYR A 166 -12.55 20.52 -9.61
C TYR A 166 -11.34 19.80 -9.02
N LYS A 167 -10.11 20.23 -9.34
CA LYS A 167 -8.89 19.78 -8.69
C LYS A 167 -8.64 18.28 -8.91
N ASN A 168 -8.87 17.81 -10.14
CA ASN A 168 -8.72 16.41 -10.55
C ASN A 168 -8.38 16.32 -12.05
N VAL A 169 -8.13 15.11 -12.55
CA VAL A 169 -8.00 14.76 -13.97
C VAL A 169 -9.29 15.13 -14.71
N PRO A 170 -9.20 15.73 -15.92
CA PRO A 170 -10.38 16.10 -16.65
C PRO A 170 -11.18 14.92 -17.19
N LYS A 171 -12.50 15.06 -17.09
CA LYS A 171 -13.42 14.14 -17.75
C LYS A 171 -13.35 14.41 -19.26
N PRO A 172 -13.70 13.41 -20.10
CA PRO A 172 -13.69 13.60 -21.56
C PRO A 172 -14.50 14.81 -22.05
N ALA A 173 -15.62 15.13 -21.37
CA ALA A 173 -16.45 16.29 -21.69
C ALA A 173 -15.75 17.65 -21.40
N ASP A 174 -14.74 17.65 -20.53
CA ASP A 174 -14.02 18.84 -20.08
C ASP A 174 -12.65 19.00 -20.78
N ALA A 175 -12.32 18.17 -21.77
CA ALA A 175 -10.98 18.12 -22.38
C ALA A 175 -10.47 19.47 -22.90
N PHE A 176 -11.37 20.35 -23.35
CA PHE A 176 -11.05 21.68 -23.87
C PHE A 176 -11.36 22.82 -22.89
N SER A 177 -11.57 22.51 -21.61
CA SER A 177 -11.82 23.53 -20.59
C SER A 177 -10.61 24.48 -20.47
N PRO A 178 -10.81 25.80 -20.39
CA PRO A 178 -9.73 26.76 -20.16
C PRO A 178 -9.10 26.61 -18.76
N HIS A 179 -9.69 25.77 -17.90
CA HIS A 179 -9.16 25.45 -16.58
C HIS A 179 -8.22 24.23 -16.59
N ASN A 180 -8.02 23.58 -17.73
CA ASN A 180 -7.07 22.48 -17.86
C ASN A 180 -5.63 23.00 -17.96
N THR A 181 -4.73 22.30 -17.27
CA THR A 181 -3.28 22.51 -17.28
C THR A 181 -2.59 21.17 -17.10
N THR A 182 -1.28 21.09 -17.35
CA THR A 182 -0.50 19.89 -17.01
C THR A 182 0.08 20.01 -15.61
N ALA A 183 -0.18 19.02 -14.76
CA ALA A 183 0.48 18.86 -13.47
C ALA A 183 1.74 18.00 -13.64
N TRP A 184 2.78 18.31 -12.87
CA TRP A 184 4.05 17.59 -12.86
C TRP A 184 4.42 17.18 -11.44
N LEU A 185 4.79 15.92 -11.26
CA LEU A 185 5.17 15.36 -9.97
C LEU A 185 6.54 14.64 -10.06
N PRO A 186 7.27 14.54 -8.95
CA PRO A 186 8.38 13.59 -8.84
C PRO A 186 7.92 12.15 -9.09
N LEU A 187 8.86 11.22 -9.29
CA LEU A 187 8.52 9.81 -9.45
C LEU A 187 8.03 9.22 -8.11
N LEU A 188 7.25 8.13 -8.17
CA LEU A 188 6.74 7.46 -6.95
C LEU A 188 7.86 7.03 -6.01
N ARG A 189 8.99 6.54 -6.55
CA ARG A 189 10.17 6.18 -5.76
C ARG A 189 10.79 7.35 -4.98
N ASP A 190 10.56 8.58 -5.44
CA ASP A 190 11.07 9.79 -4.81
C ASP A 190 10.04 10.36 -3.82
N MET A 191 8.76 10.26 -4.15
CA MET A 191 7.67 10.73 -3.27
C MET A 191 7.41 9.79 -2.09
N ASP A 192 7.45 8.48 -2.33
CA ASP A 192 7.20 7.44 -1.33
C ASP A 192 8.19 6.27 -1.48
N PRO A 193 9.47 6.48 -1.11
CA PRO A 193 10.51 5.47 -1.25
C PRO A 193 10.22 4.21 -0.42
N VAL A 194 9.52 4.34 0.71
CA VAL A 194 9.27 3.21 1.61
C VAL A 194 8.35 2.20 0.94
N VAL A 195 7.17 2.61 0.50
CA VAL A 195 6.23 1.68 -0.14
C VAL A 195 6.72 1.27 -1.52
N TRP A 196 7.39 2.18 -2.25
CA TRP A 196 8.00 1.82 -3.53
C TRP A 196 8.98 0.65 -3.41
N ASN A 197 9.88 0.70 -2.43
CA ASN A 197 10.84 -0.37 -2.20
C ASN A 197 10.16 -1.68 -1.78
N ARG A 198 9.05 -1.61 -1.03
CA ARG A 198 8.25 -2.81 -0.68
C ARG A 198 7.65 -3.46 -1.92
N ILE A 199 6.97 -2.68 -2.77
CA ILE A 199 6.37 -3.17 -4.01
C ILE A 199 7.44 -3.84 -4.90
N GLN A 200 8.62 -3.23 -5.02
CA GLN A 200 9.72 -3.80 -5.80
C GLN A 200 10.23 -5.13 -5.22
N LYS A 201 10.44 -5.22 -3.90
CA LYS A 201 10.86 -6.46 -3.23
C LYS A 201 9.84 -7.58 -3.44
N SER A 202 8.56 -7.29 -3.22
CA SER A 202 7.49 -8.28 -3.40
C SER A 202 7.43 -8.81 -4.82
N GLN A 203 7.62 -7.95 -5.83
CA GLN A 203 7.65 -8.40 -7.22
C GLN A 203 8.83 -9.35 -7.50
N VAL A 204 10.02 -9.00 -7.02
CA VAL A 204 11.22 -9.85 -7.19
C VAL A 204 11.03 -11.21 -6.53
N GLU A 205 10.46 -11.26 -5.33
CA GLU A 205 10.20 -12.53 -4.62
C GLU A 205 9.12 -13.36 -5.32
N ILE A 206 8.05 -12.74 -5.82
CA ILE A 206 7.04 -13.41 -6.65
C ILE A 206 7.68 -14.01 -7.90
N ASP A 207 8.51 -13.24 -8.60
CA ASP A 207 9.20 -13.72 -9.81
C ASP A 207 10.16 -14.88 -9.48
N GLN A 208 10.89 -14.82 -8.36
CA GLN A 208 11.75 -15.90 -7.89
C GLN A 208 10.95 -17.17 -7.55
N MET A 209 9.81 -17.02 -6.88
CA MET A 209 8.92 -18.15 -6.59
C MET A 209 8.42 -18.79 -7.89
N LEU A 210 7.90 -18.00 -8.83
CA LEU A 210 7.42 -18.49 -10.12
C LEU A 210 8.52 -19.21 -10.93
N ASN A 211 9.74 -18.68 -10.94
CA ASN A 211 10.87 -19.29 -11.65
C ASN A 211 11.42 -20.54 -10.95
N SER A 212 11.28 -20.65 -9.62
CA SER A 212 11.67 -21.86 -8.86
C SER A 212 10.66 -23.01 -8.97
N THR A 213 9.42 -22.71 -9.41
CA THR A 213 8.33 -23.69 -9.51
C THR A 213 8.25 -24.34 -10.91
N VAL A 214 9.12 -23.97 -11.86
CA VAL A 214 9.22 -24.67 -13.15
C VAL A 214 9.82 -26.05 -12.89
N PRO A 215 9.07 -27.15 -13.03
CA PRO A 215 9.61 -28.48 -12.76
C PRO A 215 10.69 -28.79 -13.80
N LEU A 216 11.82 -29.30 -13.33
CA LEU A 216 12.80 -30.05 -14.11
C LEU A 216 12.17 -31.36 -14.66
N HIS A 217 11.17 -31.22 -15.51
CA HIS A 217 10.75 -32.24 -16.46
C HIS A 217 11.02 -31.73 -17.87
N ALA A 218 12.28 -31.31 -18.09
CA ALA A 218 12.90 -31.56 -19.38
C ALA A 218 12.92 -33.08 -19.57
N HIS A 219 11.87 -33.60 -20.19
CA HIS A 219 11.85 -34.93 -20.74
C HIS A 219 13.11 -35.11 -21.57
N LYS A 220 14.07 -35.87 -21.02
CA LYS A 220 15.13 -36.48 -21.80
C LYS A 220 14.43 -37.17 -22.97
N PRO A 221 14.74 -36.84 -24.25
CA PRO A 221 14.17 -37.59 -25.36
C PRO A 221 14.56 -39.04 -25.13
N ARG A 222 13.57 -39.91 -24.91
CA ARG A 222 13.80 -41.36 -24.99
C ARG A 222 14.27 -41.61 -26.41
N HIS A 223 15.56 -41.90 -26.57
CA HIS A 223 16.06 -42.59 -27.75
C HIS A 223 15.20 -43.85 -27.89
N MET A 224 14.27 -43.84 -28.85
CA MET A 224 13.63 -45.07 -29.29
C MET A 224 14.64 -45.78 -30.18
N ASP A 225 15.17 -46.88 -29.68
CA ASP A 225 15.92 -47.83 -30.48
C ASP A 225 15.03 -48.34 -31.62
N ALA A 226 15.50 -48.12 -32.84
CA ALA A 226 14.89 -48.64 -34.05
C ALA A 226 14.98 -50.17 -34.05
N SER A 227 13.85 -50.84 -33.82
CA SER A 227 13.70 -52.28 -34.01
C SER A 227 12.59 -52.58 -35.00
N SER A 228 13.02 -52.68 -36.25
CA SER A 228 12.65 -53.69 -37.26
C SER A 228 11.28 -53.71 -37.95
N PRO A 229 11.26 -54.14 -39.23
CA PRO A 229 10.18 -53.89 -40.18
C PRO A 229 9.22 -55.07 -40.27
N ARG A 230 7.91 -54.80 -40.44
CA ARG A 230 6.94 -55.79 -40.90
C ARG A 230 6.47 -55.48 -42.31
N GLN A 231 6.80 -56.45 -43.17
CA GLN A 231 6.36 -56.63 -44.54
C GLN A 231 4.82 -56.58 -44.62
N HIS A 232 4.29 -55.80 -45.57
CA HIS A 232 2.94 -56.00 -46.08
C HIS A 232 3.00 -56.28 -47.58
N ARG A 233 2.38 -57.41 -47.93
CA ARG A 233 2.20 -57.94 -49.28
C ARG A 233 1.24 -57.09 -50.12
N PRO A 234 1.35 -57.14 -51.46
CA PRO A 234 0.45 -56.46 -52.38
C PRO A 234 -0.78 -57.32 -52.72
N GLY A 235 -1.91 -56.67 -52.96
CA GLY A 235 -3.13 -57.23 -53.54
C GLY A 235 -4.27 -56.21 -53.36
N GLY A 236 -5.02 -55.80 -54.38
CA GLY A 236 -5.07 -56.21 -55.77
C GLY A 236 -5.88 -55.18 -56.56
N SER A 237 -5.83 -55.34 -57.87
CA SER A 237 -6.40 -54.49 -58.91
C SER A 237 -7.91 -54.66 -59.09
N HIS A 238 -8.47 -53.64 -59.77
CA HIS A 238 -9.78 -53.53 -60.45
C HIS A 238 -10.97 -53.00 -59.64
#